data_AF-M1C1M6-F1
#
_entry.id   AF-M1C1M6-F1
#
_cell.length_a   1.000
_cell.length_b   1.000
_cell.length_c   1.000
_cell.angle_alpha   90.00
_cell.angle_beta   90.00
_cell.angle_gamma   90.00
#
_symmetry.space_group_name_H-M   'P 1'
#
loop_
_entity.id
_entity.type
_entity.pdbx_description
1 polymer ?
#
loop_
_entity_poly.entity_id
_entity_poly.type
_entity_poly.pdbx_seq_one_letter_code
_entity_poly.pdbx_strand_id
1 'polypeptide(L)'
;MLLIAEIDLATIKDRMAVNKAVQSGNVEDAIEMVNDLNPEILDTNPQLFFHLQQQRLIELIRNGKVEEALEFAQEELAPMGEENQSFLEDLEKTVALLAFEDVSKCPAGALLDVSQRLKTASEVNAAILTSQNHEKDPKLPSLLKMLIWVQDQLDEKVYYPRITNLSTAALENPAV
;
A
#
# COMPACT_ATOMS: atom_id res chain seq x y z
N MET A 1 -33.03 -2.41 3.49
CA MET A 1 -32.08 -1.28 3.50
C MET A 1 -30.72 -1.88 3.24
N LEU A 2 -30.21 -1.72 2.01
CA LEU A 2 -28.94 -2.30 1.57
C LEU A 2 -27.81 -1.68 2.40
N LEU A 3 -27.07 -2.49 3.16
CA LEU A 3 -25.74 -2.14 3.63
C LEU A 3 -24.85 -2.12 2.39
N ILE A 4 -24.83 -0.98 1.70
CA ILE A 4 -23.69 -0.61 0.88
C ILE A 4 -22.54 -0.60 1.90
N ALA A 5 -21.56 -1.48 1.73
CA ALA A 5 -20.31 -1.36 2.47
C ALA A 5 -19.90 0.11 2.33
N GLU A 6 -19.94 0.87 3.42
CA GLU A 6 -19.34 2.18 3.46
C GLU A 6 -17.87 1.92 3.12
N ILE A 7 -17.51 2.09 1.85
CA ILE A 7 -16.14 2.44 1.51
C ILE A 7 -15.97 3.73 2.28
N ASP A 8 -15.33 3.63 3.44
CA ASP A 8 -15.25 4.72 4.39
C ASP A 8 -14.72 5.94 3.63
N LEU A 9 -15.60 6.93 3.43
CA LEU A 9 -15.28 8.11 2.65
C LEU A 9 -14.08 8.85 3.26
N ALA A 10 -13.78 8.64 4.55
CA ALA A 10 -12.55 9.09 5.19
C ALA A 10 -11.33 8.39 4.56
N THR A 11 -11.30 7.06 4.49
CA THR A 11 -10.20 6.30 3.86
C THR A 11 -9.92 6.68 2.40
N ILE A 12 -10.95 7.06 1.62
CA ILE A 12 -10.76 7.56 0.24
C ILE A 12 -10.08 8.94 0.27
N LYS A 13 -10.52 9.84 1.16
CA LYS A 13 -9.94 11.19 1.28
C LYS A 13 -8.48 11.12 1.73
N ASP A 14 -8.17 10.26 2.69
CA ASP A 14 -6.81 10.12 3.21
C ASP A 14 -5.88 9.55 2.14
N ARG A 15 -6.31 8.49 1.43
CA ARG A 15 -5.57 7.94 0.28
C ARG A 15 -5.36 8.97 -0.84
N MET A 16 -6.36 9.82 -1.12
CA MET A 16 -6.21 10.90 -2.09
C MET A 16 -5.21 11.95 -1.62
N ALA A 17 -5.18 12.27 -0.33
CA ALA A 17 -4.26 13.22 0.24
C ALA A 17 -2.81 12.70 0.19
N VAL A 18 -2.57 11.43 0.54
CA VAL A 18 -1.25 10.78 0.38
C VAL A 18 -0.79 10.84 -1.08
N ASN A 19 -1.65 10.41 -2.02
CA ASN A 19 -1.30 10.44 -3.45
C ASN A 19 -0.94 11.85 -3.91
N LYS A 20 -1.69 12.85 -3.45
CA LYS A 20 -1.44 14.25 -3.80
C LYS A 20 -0.10 14.74 -3.23
N ALA A 21 0.26 14.34 -2.02
CA ALA A 21 1.54 14.68 -1.41
C ALA A 21 2.71 14.13 -2.26
N VAL A 22 2.67 12.84 -2.61
CA VAL A 22 3.70 12.23 -3.50
C VAL A 22 3.75 12.91 -4.86
N GLN A 23 2.61 13.14 -5.50
CA GLN A 23 2.54 13.81 -6.81
C GLN A 23 3.04 15.26 -6.77
N SER A 24 2.94 15.93 -5.62
CA SER A 24 3.42 17.30 -5.44
C SER A 24 4.91 17.36 -5.09
N GLY A 25 5.56 16.22 -4.80
CA GLY A 25 6.95 16.16 -4.33
C GLY A 25 7.11 16.28 -2.81
N ASN A 26 6.00 16.30 -2.06
CA ASN A 26 6.02 16.31 -0.59
C ASN A 26 6.10 14.87 -0.08
N VAL A 27 7.24 14.21 -0.30
CA VAL A 27 7.40 12.79 -0.01
C VAL A 27 7.46 12.50 1.49
N GLU A 28 8.08 13.40 2.27
CA GLU A 28 8.15 13.28 3.74
C GLU A 28 6.75 13.29 4.36
N ASP A 29 5.92 14.29 4.01
CA ASP A 29 4.51 14.34 4.40
C ASP A 29 3.77 13.05 3.99
N ALA A 30 4.03 12.55 2.78
CA ALA A 30 3.38 11.32 2.32
C ALA A 30 3.77 10.10 3.16
N ILE A 31 5.04 9.98 3.58
CA ILE A 31 5.52 8.90 4.45
C ILE A 31 4.84 8.98 5.82
N GLU A 32 4.78 10.17 6.42
CA GLU A 32 4.08 10.38 7.71
C GLU A 32 2.61 9.97 7.60
N MET A 33 1.92 10.44 6.57
CA MET A 33 0.52 10.09 6.33
C MET A 33 0.29 8.59 6.06
N VAL A 34 1.22 7.89 5.41
CA VAL A 34 1.14 6.43 5.21
C VAL A 34 1.26 5.71 6.55
N ASN A 35 2.20 6.13 7.40
CA ASN A 35 2.38 5.54 8.73
C ASN A 35 1.20 5.82 9.66
N ASP A 36 0.62 7.02 9.59
CA ASP A 36 -0.60 7.38 10.32
C ASP A 36 -1.80 6.52 9.89
N LEU A 37 -1.88 6.20 8.59
CA LEU A 37 -2.92 5.33 8.05
C LEU A 37 -2.75 3.88 8.50
N ASN A 38 -1.55 3.34 8.36
CA ASN A 38 -1.18 2.03 8.88
C ASN A 38 0.35 1.89 8.88
N PRO A 39 1.00 1.81 10.06
CA PRO A 39 2.46 1.72 10.18
C PRO A 39 3.03 0.45 9.54
N GLU A 40 2.25 -0.63 9.45
CA GLU A 40 2.71 -1.89 8.86
C GLU A 40 2.95 -1.81 7.35
N ILE A 41 2.39 -0.80 6.65
CA ILE A 41 2.51 -0.69 5.18
C ILE A 41 3.98 -0.62 4.75
N LEU A 42 4.77 0.22 5.42
CA LEU A 42 6.17 0.42 5.08
C LEU A 42 7.06 -0.67 5.71
N ASP A 43 6.73 -1.10 6.93
CA ASP A 43 7.46 -2.18 7.63
C ASP A 43 7.41 -3.51 6.86
N THR A 44 6.28 -3.81 6.23
CA THR A 44 6.09 -5.07 5.48
C THR A 44 6.45 -4.96 4.00
N ASN A 45 6.82 -3.78 3.51
CA ASN A 45 7.17 -3.55 2.12
C ASN A 45 8.44 -2.70 1.95
N PRO A 46 9.64 -3.30 2.14
CA PRO A 46 10.92 -2.61 2.00
C PRO A 46 11.14 -2.00 0.61
N GLN A 47 10.56 -2.59 -0.43
CA GLN A 47 10.65 -2.05 -1.80
C GLN A 47 9.90 -0.72 -1.93
N LEU A 48 8.68 -0.63 -1.40
CA LEU A 48 7.94 0.63 -1.39
C LEU A 48 8.66 1.70 -0.57
N PHE A 49 9.18 1.32 0.60
CA PHE A 49 9.95 2.22 1.45
C PHE A 49 11.18 2.76 0.69
N PHE A 50 11.93 1.87 0.03
CA PHE A 50 13.06 2.27 -0.82
C PHE A 50 12.64 3.24 -1.92
N HIS A 51 11.58 2.96 -2.68
CA HIS A 51 11.13 3.86 -3.75
C HIS A 51 10.65 5.22 -3.24
N LEU A 52 10.06 5.30 -2.05
CA LEU A 52 9.72 6.56 -1.40
C LEU A 52 10.98 7.34 -1.03
N GLN A 53 11.97 6.70 -0.41
CA GLN A 53 13.23 7.36 -0.07
C GLN A 53 14.01 7.78 -1.33
N GLN A 54 14.02 6.96 -2.37
CA GLN A 54 14.58 7.31 -3.67
C GLN A 54 13.86 8.53 -4.27
N GLN A 55 12.52 8.59 -4.19
CA GLN A 55 11.77 9.75 -4.64
C GLN A 55 12.15 11.00 -3.83
N ARG A 56 12.34 10.89 -2.51
CA ARG A 56 12.82 11.99 -1.66
C ARG A 56 14.19 12.49 -2.10
N LEU A 57 15.14 11.60 -2.40
CA LEU A 57 16.44 11.97 -2.98
C LEU A 57 16.26 12.72 -4.31
N ILE A 58 15.41 12.23 -5.20
CA ILE A 58 15.09 12.88 -6.48
C ILE A 58 14.54 14.31 -6.25
N GLU A 59 13.70 14.53 -5.24
CA GLU A 59 13.20 15.87 -4.90
C GLU A 59 14.31 16.80 -4.38
N LEU A 60 15.24 16.30 -3.56
CA LEU A 60 16.40 17.09 -3.12
C LEU A 60 17.25 17.54 -4.32
N ILE A 61 17.52 16.61 -5.24
CA ILE A 61 18.25 16.89 -6.49
C ILE A 61 17.49 17.92 -7.34
N ARG A 62 16.17 17.74 -7.53
CA ARG A 62 15.33 18.66 -8.31
C ARG A 62 15.32 20.08 -7.73
N ASN A 63 15.42 20.21 -6.41
CA ASN A 63 15.47 21.49 -5.71
C ASN A 63 16.89 22.10 -5.64
N GLY A 64 17.90 21.45 -6.24
CA GLY A 64 19.29 21.92 -6.23
C GLY A 64 19.99 21.79 -4.88
N LYS A 65 19.43 21.01 -3.96
CA LYS A 65 19.98 20.79 -2.61
C LYS A 65 21.03 19.67 -2.64
N VAL A 66 22.15 19.92 -3.32
CA VAL A 66 23.16 18.89 -3.62
C VAL A 66 23.80 18.31 -2.37
N GLU A 67 24.17 19.14 -1.40
CA GLU A 67 24.80 18.69 -0.15
C GLU A 67 23.84 17.81 0.67
N GLU A 68 22.60 18.27 0.89
CA GLU A 68 21.55 17.50 1.58
C GLU A 68 21.25 16.18 0.85
N ALA A 69 21.20 16.20 -0.49
CA ALA A 69 20.98 15.00 -1.30
C ALA A 69 22.10 13.96 -1.12
N LEU A 70 23.35 14.42 -1.08
CA LEU A 70 24.50 13.53 -0.94
C LEU A 70 24.59 12.93 0.46
N GLU A 71 24.36 13.73 1.50
CA GLU A 71 24.28 13.28 2.89
C GLU A 71 23.17 12.24 3.05
N PHE A 72 21.96 12.55 2.58
CA PHE A 72 20.82 11.64 2.63
C PHE A 72 21.07 10.32 1.87
N ALA A 73 21.69 10.39 0.69
CA ALA A 73 22.02 9.18 -0.07
C ALA A 73 23.01 8.26 0.68
N GLN A 74 23.97 8.85 1.41
CA GLN A 74 24.99 8.10 2.17
C GLN A 74 24.43 7.50 3.46
N GLU A 75 23.63 8.27 4.21
CA GLU A 75 23.15 7.84 5.51
C GLU A 75 21.97 6.87 5.41
N GLU A 76 21.07 7.06 4.46
CA GLU A 76 19.78 6.37 4.41
C GLU A 76 19.72 5.33 3.29
N LEU A 77 20.11 5.70 2.06
CA LEU A 77 19.93 4.82 0.88
C LEU A 77 21.09 3.86 0.65
N ALA A 78 22.33 4.25 0.95
CA ALA A 78 23.49 3.39 0.74
C ALA A 78 23.41 2.07 1.54
N PRO A 79 23.04 2.07 2.85
CA PRO A 79 22.83 0.82 3.59
C PRO A 79 21.79 -0.10 2.95
N MET A 80 20.69 0.47 2.43
CA MET A 80 19.65 -0.31 1.74
C MET A 80 20.15 -0.94 0.42
N GLY A 81 21.03 -0.23 -0.29
CA GLY A 81 21.67 -0.73 -1.51
C GLY A 81 22.66 -1.87 -1.24
N GLU A 82 23.39 -1.82 -0.12
CA GLU A 82 24.31 -2.90 0.27
C GLU A 82 23.57 -4.23 0.53
N GLU A 83 22.35 -4.16 1.06
CA GLU A 83 21.51 -5.34 1.33
C GLU A 83 20.79 -5.87 0.09
N ASN A 84 20.61 -5.05 -0.95
CA ASN A 84 19.84 -5.41 -2.14
C ASN A 84 20.42 -4.81 -3.43
N GLN A 85 20.94 -5.69 -4.29
CA GLN A 85 21.55 -5.32 -5.56
C GLN A 85 20.64 -4.49 -6.48
N SER A 86 19.33 -4.76 -6.50
CA SER A 86 18.41 -3.99 -7.34
C SER A 86 18.24 -2.55 -6.84
N PHE A 87 18.28 -2.34 -5.52
CA PHE A 87 18.25 -1.00 -4.92
C PHE A 87 19.54 -0.25 -5.19
N LEU A 88 20.69 -0.94 -5.17
CA LEU A 88 21.96 -0.34 -5.52
C LEU A 88 21.97 0.18 -6.96
N GLU A 89 21.50 -0.61 -7.92
CA GLU A 89 21.42 -0.19 -9.34
C GLU A 89 20.53 1.05 -9.53
N ASP A 90 19.42 1.13 -8.79
CA ASP A 90 18.51 2.27 -8.86
C ASP A 90 19.05 3.51 -8.13
N LEU A 91 19.78 3.30 -7.03
CA LEU A 91 20.51 4.36 -6.32
C LEU A 91 21.61 4.95 -7.20
N GLU A 92 22.41 4.12 -7.86
CA GLU A 92 23.48 4.56 -8.77
C GLU A 92 22.94 5.45 -9.89
N LYS A 93 21.82 5.07 -10.52
CA LYS A 93 21.15 5.91 -11.54
C LYS A 93 20.70 7.25 -10.97
N THR A 94 20.23 7.26 -9.72
CA THR A 94 19.73 8.47 -9.06
C THR A 94 20.87 9.41 -8.71
N VAL A 95 21.94 8.90 -8.11
CA VAL A 95 23.13 9.67 -7.74
C VAL A 95 23.88 10.14 -8.99
N ALA A 96 23.83 9.39 -10.10
CA ALA A 96 24.38 9.84 -11.37
C ALA A 96 23.81 11.20 -11.81
N LEU A 97 22.58 11.57 -11.44
CA LEU A 97 22.02 12.90 -11.74
C LEU A 97 22.87 14.05 -11.17
N LEU A 98 23.55 13.84 -10.05
CA LEU A 98 24.42 14.83 -9.42
C LEU A 98 25.74 15.05 -10.20
N ALA A 99 26.13 14.10 -11.04
CA ALA A 99 27.38 14.17 -11.81
C ALA A 99 27.26 14.97 -13.12
N PHE A 100 26.05 15.37 -13.52
CA PHE A 100 25.81 16.10 -14.77
C PHE A 100 25.38 17.53 -14.47
N GLU A 101 26.11 18.51 -15.02
CA GLU A 101 25.71 19.93 -14.99
C GLU A 101 24.39 20.16 -15.75
N ASP A 102 24.19 19.41 -16.85
CA ASP A 102 22.98 19.45 -17.67
C ASP A 102 22.27 18.09 -17.58
N VAL A 103 21.22 18.03 -16.77
CA VAL A 103 20.49 16.79 -16.49
C VAL A 103 19.77 16.24 -17.73
N SER A 104 19.51 17.07 -18.74
CA SER A 104 18.92 16.59 -20.01
C SER A 104 19.84 15.64 -20.78
N LYS A 105 21.16 15.68 -20.49
CA LYS A 105 22.16 14.79 -21.05
C LYS A 105 22.42 13.56 -20.19
N CYS A 106 21.86 13.50 -18.99
CA CYS A 106 21.98 12.36 -18.11
C CYS A 106 21.11 11.21 -18.64
N PRO A 107 21.63 9.98 -18.80
CA PRO A 107 20.82 8.81 -19.17
C PRO A 107 19.67 8.54 -18.19
N ALA A 108 19.84 8.94 -16.93
CA ALA A 108 18.84 8.82 -15.87
C ALA A 108 17.93 10.04 -15.75
N GLY A 109 18.02 11.04 -16.65
CA GLY A 109 17.27 12.30 -16.58
C GLY A 109 15.75 12.12 -16.49
N ALA A 110 15.21 11.03 -17.02
CA ALA A 110 13.79 10.68 -16.91
C ALA A 110 13.31 10.47 -15.46
N LEU A 111 14.21 10.22 -14.50
CA LEU A 111 13.86 10.18 -13.08
C LEU A 111 13.36 11.54 -12.55
N LEU A 112 13.73 12.64 -13.20
CA LEU A 112 13.23 13.96 -12.86
C LEU A 112 11.85 14.26 -13.46
N ASP A 113 11.31 13.40 -14.33
CA ASP A 113 9.99 13.62 -14.93
C ASP A 113 8.85 13.44 -13.94
N VAL A 114 7.72 14.07 -14.24
CA VAL A 114 6.46 13.90 -13.48
C VAL A 114 6.00 12.45 -13.46
N SER A 115 6.32 11.67 -14.50
CA SER A 115 6.02 10.23 -14.57
C SER A 115 6.63 9.44 -13.41
N GLN A 116 7.80 9.83 -12.92
CA GLN A 116 8.44 9.15 -11.80
C GLN A 116 7.63 9.34 -10.51
N ARG A 117 7.17 10.58 -10.22
CA ARG A 117 6.25 10.85 -9.11
C ARG A 117 4.93 10.09 -9.24
N LEU A 118 4.38 10.01 -10.45
CA LEU A 118 3.13 9.25 -10.71
C LEU A 118 3.30 7.75 -10.47
N LYS A 119 4.47 7.19 -10.84
CA LYS A 119 4.81 5.79 -10.58
C LYS A 119 4.84 5.52 -9.08
N THR A 120 5.62 6.28 -8.32
CA THR A 120 5.71 6.13 -6.86
C THR A 120 4.35 6.32 -6.19
N ALA A 121 3.57 7.33 -6.62
CA ALA A 121 2.21 7.53 -6.11
C ALA A 121 1.30 6.32 -6.37
N SER A 122 1.39 5.72 -7.56
CA SER A 122 0.62 4.51 -7.89
C SER A 122 1.00 3.32 -7.02
N GLU A 123 2.27 3.15 -6.68
CA GLU A 123 2.75 2.08 -5.81
C GLU A 123 2.27 2.27 -4.36
N VAL A 124 2.41 3.49 -3.83
CA VAL A 124 1.87 3.86 -2.50
C VAL A 124 0.36 3.61 -2.46
N ASN A 125 -0.35 4.04 -3.51
CA ASN A 125 -1.78 3.85 -3.62
C ASN A 125 -2.18 2.37 -3.60
N ALA A 126 -1.45 1.53 -4.34
CA ALA A 126 -1.68 0.10 -4.38
C ALA A 126 -1.42 -0.56 -3.02
N ALA A 127 -0.37 -0.12 -2.30
CA ALA A 127 -0.06 -0.64 -0.98
C ALA A 127 -1.10 -0.25 0.08
N ILE A 128 -1.56 1.01 0.09
CA ILE A 128 -2.67 1.46 0.96
C ILE A 128 -3.94 0.68 0.66
N LEU A 129 -4.27 0.50 -0.62
CA LEU A 129 -5.42 -0.33 -0.98
C LEU A 129 -5.23 -1.76 -0.49
N THR A 130 -4.05 -2.34 -0.63
CA THR A 130 -3.77 -3.72 -0.20
C THR A 130 -3.91 -3.87 1.31
N SER A 131 -3.41 -2.92 2.11
CA SER A 131 -3.52 -2.96 3.56
C SER A 131 -4.96 -2.72 4.05
N GLN A 132 -5.70 -1.79 3.45
CA GLN A 132 -7.13 -1.61 3.70
C GLN A 132 -7.95 -2.84 3.26
N ASN A 133 -7.45 -3.55 2.25
CA ASN A 133 -8.00 -4.78 1.74
C ASN A 133 -7.54 -6.02 2.53
N HIS A 134 -6.69 -5.92 3.56
CA HIS A 134 -6.33 -7.06 4.40
C HIS A 134 -7.41 -7.41 5.46
N GLU A 135 -8.50 -6.65 5.56
CA GLU A 135 -9.73 -7.14 6.21
C GLU A 135 -10.52 -8.16 5.32
N LYS A 136 -9.99 -8.55 4.15
CA LYS A 136 -10.66 -9.39 3.16
C LYS A 136 -10.38 -10.89 3.28
N ASP A 137 -10.88 -11.49 4.34
CA ASP A 137 -11.77 -12.61 4.04
C ASP A 137 -13.19 -12.04 4.08
N PRO A 138 -14.00 -12.15 3.02
CA PRO A 138 -15.39 -11.80 3.13
C PRO A 138 -15.97 -12.66 4.25
N LYS A 139 -16.26 -12.02 5.40
CA LYS A 139 -16.69 -12.71 6.61
C LYS A 139 -17.94 -13.54 6.32
N LEU A 140 -18.77 -13.10 5.39
CA LEU A 140 -19.99 -13.77 5.00
C LEU A 140 -19.76 -15.21 4.46
N PRO A 141 -18.99 -15.47 3.38
CA PRO A 141 -18.61 -16.83 2.99
C PRO A 141 -18.05 -17.70 4.13
N SER A 142 -17.19 -17.18 4.99
CA SER A 142 -16.62 -17.92 6.11
C SER A 142 -17.67 -18.25 7.18
N LEU A 143 -18.54 -17.31 7.52
CA LEU A 143 -19.67 -17.49 8.43
C LEU A 143 -20.71 -18.45 7.86
N LEU A 144 -20.99 -18.40 6.55
CA LEU A 144 -21.90 -19.33 5.89
C LEU A 144 -21.34 -20.75 5.86
N LYS A 145 -20.04 -20.93 5.59
CA LYS A 145 -19.38 -22.24 5.71
C LYS A 145 -19.43 -22.77 7.14
N MET A 146 -19.16 -21.91 8.13
CA MET A 146 -19.25 -22.28 9.55
C MET A 146 -20.67 -22.66 9.96
N LEU A 147 -21.68 -21.91 9.50
CA LEU A 147 -23.09 -22.21 9.74
C LEU A 147 -23.47 -23.58 9.18
N ILE A 148 -23.13 -23.86 7.91
CA ILE A 148 -23.40 -25.16 7.28
C ILE A 148 -22.72 -26.28 8.08
N TRP A 149 -21.45 -26.11 8.42
CA TRP A 149 -20.70 -27.09 9.18
C TRP A 149 -21.30 -27.36 10.56
N VAL A 150 -21.71 -26.32 11.31
CA VAL A 150 -22.35 -26.48 12.62
C VAL A 150 -23.68 -27.23 12.48
N GLN A 151 -24.49 -26.90 11.47
CA GLN A 151 -25.74 -27.61 11.22
C GLN A 151 -25.50 -29.10 10.94
N ASP A 152 -24.52 -29.44 10.10
CA ASP A 152 -24.17 -30.83 9.83
C ASP A 152 -23.68 -31.58 11.08
N GLN A 153 -22.95 -30.91 11.98
CA GLN A 153 -22.53 -31.48 13.27
C GLN A 153 -23.67 -31.68 14.27
N LEU A 154 -24.71 -30.85 14.20
CA LEU A 154 -25.88 -30.92 15.07
C LEU A 154 -26.90 -31.96 14.60
N ASP A 155 -27.01 -32.20 13.29
CA ASP A 155 -27.90 -33.20 12.69
C ASP A 155 -27.69 -34.60 13.29
N GLU A 156 -26.45 -34.93 13.69
CA GLU A 156 -26.11 -36.22 14.30
C GLU A 156 -26.44 -36.32 15.80
N LYS A 157 -26.77 -35.19 16.46
CA LYS A 157 -26.79 -35.11 17.93
C LYS A 157 -28.11 -34.66 18.52
N VAL A 158 -28.84 -33.78 17.85
CA VAL A 158 -30.03 -33.13 18.41
C VAL A 158 -31.01 -32.71 17.31
N TYR A 159 -32.29 -32.68 17.66
CA TYR A 159 -33.33 -32.06 16.84
C TYR A 159 -33.30 -30.53 17.05
N TYR A 160 -33.09 -29.77 15.98
CA TYR A 160 -33.06 -28.30 16.03
C TYR A 160 -33.59 -27.69 14.72
N PRO A 161 -34.13 -26.45 14.74
CA PRO A 161 -34.58 -25.76 13.53
C PRO A 161 -33.41 -25.45 12.59
N ARG A 162 -33.46 -25.92 11.34
CA ARG A 162 -32.39 -25.79 10.35
C ARG A 162 -32.67 -24.67 9.36
N ILE A 163 -31.65 -23.87 9.04
CA ILE A 163 -31.72 -22.92 7.93
C ILE A 163 -31.62 -23.68 6.60
N THR A 164 -32.69 -23.66 5.82
CA THR A 164 -32.79 -24.32 4.51
C THR A 164 -32.61 -23.35 3.35
N ASN A 165 -32.79 -22.05 3.60
CA ASN A 165 -32.54 -21.00 2.61
C ASN A 165 -31.68 -19.89 3.20
N LEU A 166 -30.43 -19.79 2.74
CA LEU A 166 -29.45 -18.81 3.20
C LEU A 166 -29.79 -17.37 2.76
N SER A 167 -30.57 -17.20 1.69
CA SER A 167 -30.96 -15.88 1.18
C SER A 167 -32.13 -15.28 1.94
N THR A 168 -33.06 -16.10 2.42
CA THR A 168 -34.26 -15.65 3.15
C THR A 168 -34.20 -15.96 4.65
N ALA A 169 -33.14 -16.63 5.12
CA ALA A 169 -33.00 -17.16 6.48
C ALA A 169 -34.20 -18.02 6.93
N ALA A 170 -34.81 -18.76 6.00
CA ALA A 170 -35.95 -19.63 6.33
C ALA A 170 -35.51 -20.82 7.18
N LEU A 171 -36.22 -21.06 8.28
CA LEU A 171 -35.99 -22.15 9.22
C LEU A 171 -37.05 -23.24 9.03
N GLU A 172 -36.60 -24.50 9.09
CA GLU A 172 -37.47 -25.66 9.09
C GLU A 172 -37.23 -26.48 10.36
N ASN A 173 -38.30 -26.77 11.09
CA ASN A 173 -38.23 -27.64 12.26
C ASN A 173 -38.13 -29.09 11.78
N PRO A 174 -37.33 -29.93 12.45
CA PRO A 174 -37.26 -31.34 12.11
C PRO A 174 -38.63 -31.98 12.29
N ALA A 175 -39.02 -32.84 11.35
CA ALA A 175 -40.22 -33.65 11.49
C ALA A 175 -40.05 -34.54 12.72
N VAL A 176 -40.97 -34.41 13.66
CA VAL A 176 -41.05 -35.22 14.90
C VAL A 176 -41.11 -36.71 14.58
#